data_AF-A0ABD2M929-F1
#
_entry.id   AF-A0ABD2M929-F1
#
_cell.length_a   1.000
_cell.length_b   1.000
_cell.length_c   1.000
_cell.angle_alpha   90.00
_cell.angle_beta   90.00
_cell.angle_gamma   90.00
#
_symmetry.space_group_name_H-M   'P 1'
#
loop_
_entity.id
_entity.type
_entity.pdbx_description
1 polymer ?
#
loop_
_entity_poly.entity_id
_entity_poly.type
_entity_poly.pdbx_seq_one_letter_code
_entity_poly.pdbx_strand_id
1 'polypeptide(L)'
;MSDNGNEAEAEMAKAIFISNDCWLSVFDLLPPRQLGLGIAMISHRFDFYVDEHFKTRKRTLQPIRIWSKIGENGTKQMEIVNSHGKPLPIPQIPMPRKVIGFKYISILYIDQNVIAFLRRFCPLFAACNINLDIHTDSDRISEFILHSIWPMLGKNIYVLELSDIFFECLRQFVPSTLNDCPSLRFFFFNRSSCDLFVEFPCDDNAAASDRQAVAKWLFTPLQNNVPKMFKCYLDMDYVNLTSKLEAFKAAFASASSPVNFIVSIWFMSSFDDSDVPFALTNELTREQLTLKRTSNSRHFLLIRCPISRDESKWTKWEEEAFNWQTYDLRNQIQFSIINEDEIGDGLIDATPGPSDQQKK
;
A
#
# COMPACT_ATOMS: atom_id res chain seq x y z
N MET A 1 24.25 12.57 54.14
CA MET A 1 24.89 13.56 53.24
C MET A 1 25.65 12.80 52.18
N SER A 2 25.02 12.54 51.04
CA SER A 2 25.67 11.96 49.85
C SER A 2 24.63 11.85 48.75
N ASP A 3 24.43 12.94 48.02
CA ASP A 3 23.61 12.95 46.80
C ASP A 3 24.16 14.02 45.84
N ASN A 4 25.37 13.79 45.31
CA ASN A 4 26.00 14.67 44.30
C ASN A 4 26.44 13.90 43.04
N GLY A 5 25.96 12.66 42.86
CA GLY A 5 26.31 11.83 41.70
C GLY A 5 25.38 12.02 40.49
N ASN A 6 24.10 12.30 40.73
CA ASN A 6 23.07 12.30 39.68
C ASN A 6 22.79 13.66 39.02
N GLU A 7 23.13 14.78 39.67
CA GLU A 7 22.99 16.10 39.02
C GLU A 7 24.09 16.37 38.00
N ALA A 8 25.31 15.85 38.20
CA ALA A 8 26.42 16.04 37.27
C ALA A 8 26.25 15.29 35.94
N GLU A 9 25.65 14.09 35.96
CA GLU A 9 25.34 13.32 34.73
C GLU A 9 24.12 13.89 33.98
N ALA A 10 23.12 14.41 34.70
CA ALA A 10 21.97 15.08 34.10
C ALA A 10 22.31 16.48 33.53
N GLU A 11 23.27 17.20 34.11
CA GLU A 11 23.82 18.43 33.54
C GLU A 11 24.75 18.18 32.35
N MET A 12 25.54 17.10 32.33
CA MET A 12 26.35 16.72 31.16
C MET A 12 25.49 16.45 29.91
N ALA A 13 24.32 15.83 30.08
CA ALA A 13 23.39 15.57 28.97
C ALA A 13 22.73 16.85 28.40
N LYS A 14 22.68 17.95 29.17
CA LYS A 14 22.18 19.26 28.72
C LYS A 14 23.28 20.21 28.21
N ALA A 15 24.56 19.86 28.38
CA ALA A 15 25.67 20.76 28.06
C ALA A 15 26.74 20.14 27.16
N ILE A 16 26.39 19.23 26.24
CA ILE A 16 27.26 19.01 25.08
C ILE A 16 27.05 20.16 24.08
N PHE A 17 27.44 21.38 24.47
CA PHE A 17 27.56 22.52 23.59
C PHE A 17 28.82 22.34 22.74
N ILE A 18 28.73 21.45 21.75
CA ILE A 18 29.75 21.33 20.71
C ILE A 18 29.58 22.54 19.79
N SER A 19 30.65 23.31 19.59
CA SER A 19 30.63 24.49 18.70
C SER A 19 30.30 24.08 17.26
N ASN A 20 29.79 25.01 16.47
CA ASN A 20 29.51 24.76 15.05
C ASN A 20 30.75 24.24 14.29
N ASP A 21 31.94 24.70 14.67
CA ASP A 21 33.21 24.26 14.07
C ASP A 21 33.55 22.79 14.41
N CYS A 22 33.24 22.35 15.63
CA CYS A 22 33.39 20.94 16.02
C CYS A 22 32.30 20.03 15.42
N TRP A 23 31.16 20.58 14.99
CA TRP A 23 30.15 19.81 14.24
C TRP A 23 30.48 19.70 12.75
N LEU A 24 31.12 20.73 12.17
CA LEU A 24 31.56 20.72 10.77
C LEU A 24 32.66 19.68 10.53
N SER A 25 33.58 19.49 11.48
CA SER A 25 34.61 18.46 11.40
C SER A 25 34.06 17.02 11.46
N VAL A 26 32.82 16.81 11.91
CA VAL A 26 32.13 15.51 11.81
C VAL A 26 31.80 15.15 10.35
N PHE A 27 31.61 16.15 9.47
CA PHE A 27 31.39 15.91 8.03
C PHE A 27 32.65 15.38 7.33
N ASP A 28 33.84 15.70 7.85
CA ASP A 28 35.12 15.19 7.34
C ASP A 28 35.39 13.75 7.81
N LEU A 29 34.80 13.35 8.94
CA LEU A 29 35.03 12.05 9.59
C LEU A 29 34.02 10.97 9.20
N LEU A 30 32.81 11.35 8.79
CA LEU A 30 31.73 10.40 8.49
C LEU A 30 31.32 10.43 7.01
N PRO A 31 31.19 9.27 6.35
CA PRO A 31 30.70 9.20 4.98
C PRO A 31 29.30 9.85 4.84
N PRO A 32 29.02 10.58 3.73
CA PRO A 32 27.74 11.27 3.51
C PRO A 32 26.49 10.37 3.59
N ARG A 33 26.68 9.05 3.49
CA ARG A 33 25.65 8.03 3.66
C ARG A 33 25.28 7.85 5.13
N GLN A 34 26.23 7.77 6.06
CA GLN A 34 25.97 7.59 7.49
C GLN A 34 25.39 8.84 8.13
N LEU A 35 25.94 10.00 7.78
CA LEU A 35 25.48 11.31 8.23
C LEU A 35 24.00 11.54 7.91
N GLY A 36 23.59 11.10 6.72
CA GLY A 36 22.23 11.28 6.26
C GLY A 36 21.22 10.22 6.69
N LEU A 37 21.68 9.05 7.12
CA LEU A 37 20.84 7.92 7.50
C LEU A 37 20.58 7.84 9.01
N GLY A 38 21.47 8.39 9.84
CA GLY A 38 21.38 8.26 11.30
C GLY A 38 21.07 9.55 12.05
N ILE A 39 21.65 10.68 11.64
CA ILE A 39 21.74 11.89 12.49
C ILE A 39 20.83 13.02 12.01
N ALA A 40 20.68 13.21 10.69
CA ALA A 40 19.86 14.28 10.13
C ALA A 40 18.34 14.12 10.41
N MET A 41 17.88 12.87 10.53
CA MET A 41 16.45 12.60 10.74
C MET A 41 15.95 12.90 12.16
N ILE A 42 16.86 13.16 13.10
CA ILE A 42 16.56 13.20 14.52
C ILE A 42 16.84 14.57 15.16
N SER A 43 17.37 15.54 14.40
CA SER A 43 17.74 16.88 14.91
C SER A 43 17.50 17.99 13.89
N HIS A 44 16.62 18.95 14.23
CA HIS A 44 16.33 20.14 13.42
C HIS A 44 17.57 21.01 13.16
N ARG A 45 18.54 21.05 14.09
CA ARG A 45 19.80 21.79 13.89
C ARG A 45 20.67 21.15 12.80
N PHE A 46 20.70 19.82 12.75
CA PHE A 46 21.50 19.10 11.77
C PHE A 46 20.85 19.12 10.38
N ASP A 47 19.51 19.12 10.31
CA ASP A 47 18.76 19.30 9.07
C ASP A 47 19.13 20.61 8.37
N PHE A 48 19.23 21.72 9.13
CA PHE A 48 19.66 23.02 8.60
C PHE A 48 21.08 22.99 8.00
N TYR A 49 22.06 22.42 8.71
CA TYR A 49 23.45 22.35 8.22
C TYR A 49 23.60 21.40 7.02
N VAL A 50 22.94 20.25 7.07
CA VAL A 50 22.86 19.33 5.94
C VAL A 50 22.22 20.01 4.73
N ASP A 51 21.24 20.88 4.96
CA ASP A 51 20.54 21.62 3.93
C ASP A 51 21.39 22.74 3.31
N GLU A 52 22.23 23.38 4.12
CA GLU A 52 23.22 24.35 3.69
C GLU A 52 24.30 23.71 2.79
N HIS A 53 24.77 22.52 3.16
CA HIS A 53 25.85 21.81 2.46
C HIS A 53 25.38 20.88 1.31
N PHE A 54 24.15 20.36 1.35
CA PHE A 54 23.60 19.44 0.35
C PHE A 54 22.28 19.96 -0.27
N LYS A 55 22.33 21.16 -0.85
CA LYS A 55 21.19 21.93 -1.38
C LYS A 55 20.26 21.16 -2.33
N THR A 56 20.74 20.16 -3.06
CA THR A 56 19.98 19.40 -4.08
C THR A 56 19.56 17.99 -3.66
N ARG A 57 19.92 17.54 -2.45
CA ARG A 57 19.77 16.13 -2.08
C ARG A 57 18.35 15.81 -1.62
N LYS A 58 17.53 15.34 -2.55
CA LYS A 58 16.26 14.65 -2.25
C LYS A 58 16.56 13.36 -1.48
N ARG A 59 15.78 13.06 -0.45
CA ARG A 59 15.99 11.91 0.44
C ARG A 59 14.81 10.96 0.43
N THR A 60 15.11 9.68 0.58
CA THR A 60 14.13 8.61 0.77
C THR A 60 14.32 8.05 2.17
N LEU A 61 13.24 8.04 2.97
CA LEU A 61 13.23 7.44 4.29
C LEU A 61 13.56 5.95 4.18
N GLN A 62 14.44 5.46 5.05
CA GLN A 62 14.76 4.03 5.08
C GLN A 62 13.63 3.19 5.69
N PRO A 63 13.68 1.86 5.58
CA PRO A 63 12.71 0.99 6.20
C PRO A 63 12.59 1.27 7.69
N ILE A 64 11.35 1.50 8.14
CA ILE A 64 11.00 1.62 9.55
C ILE A 64 9.94 0.58 9.90
N ARG A 65 9.96 0.13 11.15
CA ARG A 65 8.90 -0.68 11.74
C ARG A 65 8.33 0.03 12.96
N ILE A 66 7.02 -0.04 13.09
CA ILE A 66 6.24 0.52 14.18
C ILE A 66 5.60 -0.67 14.89
N TRP A 67 5.88 -0.82 16.17
CA TRP A 67 5.41 -1.93 16.98
C TRP A 67 5.20 -1.46 18.43
N SER A 68 4.60 -2.30 19.27
CA SER A 68 4.44 -1.99 20.69
C SER A 68 5.68 -2.40 21.48
N LYS A 69 6.09 -1.55 22.41
CA LYS A 69 6.95 -1.92 23.53
C LYS A 69 6.16 -1.85 24.82
N ILE A 70 6.42 -2.79 25.74
CA ILE A 70 5.83 -2.77 27.08
C ILE A 70 6.62 -1.75 27.93
N GLY A 71 5.92 -0.71 28.39
CA GLY A 71 6.46 0.29 29.30
C GLY A 71 6.60 -0.21 30.74
N GLU A 72 7.24 0.59 31.60
CA GLU A 72 7.47 0.25 33.01
C GLU A 72 6.18 0.01 33.80
N ASN A 73 5.09 0.64 33.38
CA ASN A 73 3.75 0.50 33.95
C ASN A 73 2.95 -0.67 33.36
N GLY A 74 3.55 -1.50 32.50
CA GLY A 74 2.88 -2.61 31.81
C GLY A 74 2.03 -2.22 30.59
N THR A 75 1.95 -0.93 30.26
CA THR A 75 1.18 -0.47 29.09
C THR A 75 1.97 -0.61 27.79
N LYS A 76 1.29 -1.01 26.70
CA LYS A 76 1.87 -0.99 25.36
C LYS A 76 2.00 0.45 24.86
N GLN A 77 3.16 0.77 24.31
CA GLN A 77 3.46 2.09 23.74
C GLN A 77 4.12 1.93 22.38
N MET A 78 3.85 2.87 21.47
CA MET A 78 4.52 2.94 20.18
C MET A 78 6.04 3.03 20.31
N GLU A 79 6.76 2.14 19.63
CA GLU A 79 8.19 2.26 19.37
C GLU A 79 8.44 2.21 17.86
N ILE A 80 9.30 3.11 17.36
CA ILE A 80 9.76 3.11 15.97
C ILE A 80 11.17 2.51 15.96
N VAL A 81 11.42 1.53 15.10
CA VAL A 81 12.76 0.96 14.91
C VAL A 81 13.18 1.01 13.45
N ASN A 82 14.49 1.11 13.21
CA ASN A 82 15.05 0.99 11.87
C ASN A 82 15.18 -0.49 11.43
N SER A 83 15.70 -0.70 10.22
CA SER A 83 15.96 -2.04 9.67
C SER A 83 16.85 -2.96 10.51
N HIS A 84 17.63 -2.40 11.46
CA HIS A 84 18.50 -3.13 12.37
C HIS A 84 17.88 -3.30 13.78
N GLY A 85 16.59 -2.95 13.94
CA GLY A 85 15.91 -3.01 15.24
C GLY A 85 16.35 -1.93 16.23
N LYS A 86 17.11 -0.92 15.79
CA LYS A 86 17.51 0.17 16.69
C LYS A 86 16.36 1.18 16.83
N PRO A 87 16.02 1.61 18.05
CA PRO A 87 15.01 2.64 18.28
C PRO A 87 15.33 3.94 17.54
N LEU A 88 14.29 4.55 16.98
CA LEU A 88 14.31 5.87 16.35
C LEU A 88 13.41 6.81 17.17
N PRO A 89 13.76 8.09 17.30
CA PRO A 89 12.89 9.04 17.96
C PRO A 89 11.63 9.26 17.15
N ILE A 90 10.51 9.40 17.85
CA ILE A 90 9.22 9.73 17.24
C ILE A 90 9.30 11.18 16.73
N PRO A 91 9.15 11.43 15.43
CA PRO A 91 9.25 12.78 14.87
C PRO A 91 8.22 13.69 15.51
N GLN A 92 8.67 14.74 16.23
CA GLN A 92 7.78 15.70 16.90
C GLN A 92 7.31 16.87 16.01
N ILE A 93 7.91 17.00 14.84
CA ILE A 93 7.77 18.13 13.92
C ILE A 93 7.43 17.56 12.53
N PRO A 94 6.71 18.30 11.66
CA PRO A 94 6.51 17.90 10.27
C PRO A 94 7.81 17.52 9.56
N MET A 95 7.71 16.56 8.64
CA MET A 95 8.88 16.05 7.92
C MET A 95 9.58 17.15 7.10
N PRO A 96 10.93 17.12 7.03
CA PRO A 96 11.67 18.04 6.17
C PRO A 96 11.19 17.95 4.72
N ARG A 97 11.00 19.09 4.06
CA ARG A 97 10.48 19.18 2.68
C ARG A 97 11.31 18.42 1.64
N LYS A 98 12.55 18.05 1.96
CA LYS A 98 13.47 17.32 1.08
C LYS A 98 13.27 15.81 1.12
N VAL A 99 12.47 15.28 2.05
CA VAL A 99 12.05 13.88 2.03
C VAL A 99 10.93 13.73 0.99
N ILE A 100 11.22 12.98 -0.07
CA ILE A 100 10.34 12.85 -1.24
C ILE A 100 9.68 11.47 -1.36
N GLY A 101 10.02 10.56 -0.45
CA GLY A 101 9.43 9.24 -0.38
C GLY A 101 10.04 8.41 0.74
N PHE A 102 9.68 7.14 0.79
CA PHE A 102 10.16 6.17 1.76
C PHE A 102 10.39 4.82 1.06
N LYS A 103 11.19 3.94 1.66
CA LYS A 103 11.31 2.57 1.16
C LYS A 103 10.13 1.73 1.65
N TYR A 104 9.97 1.64 2.97
CA TYR A 104 9.06 0.71 3.60
C TYR A 104 8.65 1.21 5.00
N ILE A 105 7.37 1.14 5.32
CA ILE A 105 6.82 1.38 6.66
C ILE A 105 5.99 0.15 7.01
N SER A 106 6.39 -0.60 8.04
CA SER A 106 5.58 -1.71 8.56
C SER A 106 5.00 -1.34 9.92
N ILE A 107 3.71 -1.60 10.08
CA ILE A 107 2.90 -1.21 11.23
C ILE A 107 2.30 -2.49 11.80
N LEU A 108 2.79 -2.88 12.98
CA LEU A 108 2.35 -4.05 13.74
C LEU A 108 1.61 -3.65 15.02
N TYR A 109 1.44 -2.34 15.25
CA TYR A 109 0.75 -1.80 16.42
C TYR A 109 0.15 -0.45 16.05
N ILE A 110 -1.06 -0.15 16.53
CA ILE A 110 -1.67 1.17 16.38
C ILE A 110 -2.12 1.70 17.74
N ASP A 111 -1.56 2.83 18.15
CA ASP A 111 -2.13 3.69 19.19
C ASP A 111 -2.40 5.10 18.63
N GLN A 112 -2.83 6.01 19.51
CA GLN A 112 -3.04 7.42 19.14
C GLN A 112 -1.75 8.10 18.63
N ASN A 113 -0.57 7.66 19.09
CA ASN A 113 0.72 8.18 18.64
C ASN A 113 1.03 7.72 17.22
N VAL A 114 0.65 6.50 16.83
CA VAL A 114 0.75 6.00 15.45
C VAL A 114 -0.14 6.81 14.52
N ILE A 115 -1.39 7.10 14.91
CA ILE A 115 -2.27 7.97 14.12
C ILE A 115 -1.66 9.37 13.97
N ALA A 116 -1.17 9.96 15.05
CA ALA A 116 -0.52 11.26 15.02
C ALA A 116 0.75 11.26 14.14
N PHE A 117 1.52 10.17 14.18
CA PHE A 117 2.67 9.94 13.31
C PHE A 117 2.25 9.90 11.84
N LEU A 118 1.27 9.07 11.48
CA LEU A 118 0.78 8.96 10.10
C LEU A 118 0.22 10.29 9.59
N ARG A 119 -0.43 11.09 10.45
CA ARG A 119 -0.95 12.42 10.08
C ARG A 119 0.15 13.39 9.67
N ARG A 120 1.33 13.28 10.27
CA ARG A 120 2.51 14.09 9.91
C ARG A 120 3.10 13.65 8.56
N PHE A 121 2.80 12.44 8.12
CA PHE A 121 3.23 11.88 6.84
C PHE A 121 2.23 12.10 5.71
N CYS A 122 1.00 12.57 5.98
CA CYS A 122 0.01 12.88 4.94
C CYS A 122 0.56 13.73 3.78
N PRO A 123 1.38 14.79 3.99
CA PRO A 123 1.96 15.54 2.88
C PRO A 123 2.88 14.71 2.00
N LEU A 124 3.58 13.73 2.57
CA LEU A 124 4.44 12.80 1.84
C LEU A 124 3.61 11.80 1.03
N PHE A 125 2.57 11.24 1.65
CA PHE A 125 1.59 10.35 1.01
C PHE A 125 0.88 11.06 -0.16
N ALA A 126 0.60 12.35 -0.02
CA ALA A 126 0.03 13.18 -1.07
C ALA A 126 0.99 13.46 -2.24
N ALA A 127 2.30 13.30 -2.03
CA ALA A 127 3.35 13.64 -3.00
C ALA A 127 3.93 12.44 -3.76
N CYS A 128 3.58 11.20 -3.39
CA CYS A 128 4.08 10.00 -4.05
C CYS A 128 3.00 8.92 -4.19
N ASN A 129 3.22 8.00 -5.13
CA ASN A 129 2.45 6.78 -5.25
C ASN A 129 2.74 5.85 -4.06
N ILE A 130 1.69 5.31 -3.46
CA ILE A 130 1.75 4.43 -2.28
C ILE A 130 1.48 3.00 -2.73
N ASN A 131 2.28 2.07 -2.19
CA ASN A 131 1.98 0.65 -2.28
C ASN A 131 1.44 0.21 -0.92
N LEU A 132 0.15 -0.06 -0.84
CA LEU A 132 -0.55 -0.35 0.40
C LEU A 132 -0.82 -1.85 0.49
N ASP A 133 -0.33 -2.45 1.57
CA ASP A 133 -0.60 -3.83 1.96
C ASP A 133 -1.28 -3.82 3.33
N ILE A 134 -2.48 -4.39 3.42
CA ILE A 134 -3.22 -4.51 4.67
C ILE A 134 -3.54 -5.98 4.92
N HIS A 135 -2.89 -6.52 5.94
CA HIS A 135 -3.11 -7.85 6.44
C HIS A 135 -3.76 -7.79 7.83
N THR A 136 -5.06 -8.02 7.84
CA THR A 136 -5.87 -8.21 9.05
C THR A 136 -7.04 -9.12 8.72
N ASP A 137 -7.42 -9.95 9.68
CA ASP A 137 -8.56 -10.88 9.58
C ASP A 137 -9.67 -10.53 10.58
N SER A 138 -9.64 -9.32 11.15
CA SER A 138 -10.64 -8.84 12.10
C SER A 138 -11.47 -7.72 11.50
N ASP A 139 -12.80 -7.87 11.52
CA ASP A 139 -13.76 -6.85 11.06
C ASP A 139 -13.58 -5.54 11.82
N ARG A 140 -13.38 -5.61 13.14
CA ARG A 140 -13.20 -4.44 14.00
C ARG A 140 -11.92 -3.67 13.68
N ILE A 141 -10.82 -4.40 13.45
CA ILE A 141 -9.54 -3.81 13.04
C ILE A 141 -9.69 -3.19 11.65
N SER A 142 -10.38 -3.89 10.75
CA SER A 142 -10.67 -3.41 9.40
C SER A 142 -11.46 -2.10 9.44
N GLU A 143 -12.59 -2.06 10.15
CA GLU A 143 -13.43 -0.87 10.35
C GLU A 143 -12.62 0.28 10.95
N PHE A 144 -11.80 0.01 11.97
CA PHE A 144 -10.94 1.02 12.56
C PHE A 144 -9.93 1.61 11.56
N ILE A 145 -9.21 0.76 10.80
CA ILE A 145 -8.25 1.20 9.78
C ILE A 145 -8.99 2.02 8.70
N LEU A 146 -10.16 1.56 8.27
CA LEU A 146 -10.98 2.25 7.28
C LEU A 146 -11.42 3.64 7.74
N HIS A 147 -11.87 3.80 8.98
CA HIS A 147 -12.32 5.10 9.46
C HIS A 147 -11.16 6.03 9.85
N SER A 148 -10.13 5.50 10.49
CA SER A 148 -9.09 6.32 11.14
C SER A 148 -7.87 6.56 10.26
N ILE A 149 -7.55 5.64 9.33
CA ILE A 149 -6.30 5.65 8.58
C ILE A 149 -6.52 5.80 7.08
N TRP A 150 -7.50 5.11 6.50
CA TRP A 150 -7.77 5.16 5.05
C TRP A 150 -7.88 6.59 4.48
N PRO A 151 -8.57 7.56 5.13
CA PRO A 151 -8.68 8.93 4.62
C PRO A 151 -7.33 9.64 4.44
N MET A 152 -6.28 9.15 5.09
CA MET A 152 -4.93 9.70 5.04
C MET A 152 -4.08 9.13 3.89
N LEU A 153 -4.50 8.00 3.31
CA LEU A 153 -3.77 7.26 2.29
C LEU A 153 -4.47 7.27 0.92
N GLY A 154 -5.80 7.33 0.90
CA GLY A 154 -6.66 6.80 -0.18
C GLY A 154 -6.47 7.32 -1.61
N LYS A 155 -5.91 8.51 -1.85
CA LYS A 155 -5.92 9.11 -3.20
C LYS A 155 -4.76 8.71 -4.11
N ASN A 156 -3.62 8.37 -3.53
CA ASN A 156 -2.39 8.07 -4.28
C ASN A 156 -1.98 6.60 -4.19
N ILE A 157 -2.90 5.73 -3.82
CA ILE A 157 -2.68 4.29 -3.82
C ILE A 157 -2.48 3.86 -5.28
N TYR A 158 -1.33 3.23 -5.53
CA TYR A 158 -0.91 2.74 -6.83
C TYR A 158 -0.92 1.22 -6.90
N VAL A 159 -0.55 0.58 -5.79
CA VAL A 159 -0.69 -0.86 -5.54
C VAL A 159 -1.53 -1.04 -4.28
N LEU A 160 -2.50 -1.94 -4.34
CA LEU A 160 -3.37 -2.30 -3.22
C LEU A 160 -3.41 -3.83 -3.07
N GLU A 161 -2.90 -4.32 -1.94
CA GLU A 161 -2.97 -5.70 -1.48
C GLU A 161 -3.87 -5.77 -0.25
N LEU A 162 -4.93 -6.56 -0.29
CA LEU A 162 -5.91 -6.70 0.79
C LEU A 162 -6.19 -8.17 1.12
N SER A 163 -6.60 -8.45 2.35
CA SER A 163 -7.38 -9.65 2.67
C SER A 163 -8.82 -9.52 2.16
N ASP A 164 -9.52 -10.64 2.00
CA ASP A 164 -10.94 -10.65 1.65
C ASP A 164 -11.78 -9.91 2.67
N ILE A 165 -11.54 -10.17 3.95
CA ILE A 165 -12.25 -9.56 5.07
C ILE A 165 -12.11 -8.04 5.01
N PHE A 166 -10.90 -7.54 4.77
CA PHE A 166 -10.69 -6.10 4.65
C PHE A 166 -11.38 -5.53 3.40
N PHE A 167 -11.38 -6.26 2.28
CA PHE A 167 -12.04 -5.79 1.06
C PHE A 167 -13.56 -5.75 1.18
N GLU A 168 -14.18 -6.76 1.81
CA GLU A 168 -15.61 -6.77 2.12
C GLU A 168 -15.96 -5.58 3.02
N CYS A 169 -15.18 -5.37 4.09
CA CYS A 169 -15.34 -4.24 4.99
C CYS A 169 -15.21 -2.90 4.22
N LEU A 170 -14.18 -2.76 3.39
CA LEU A 170 -13.97 -1.57 2.54
C LEU A 170 -15.17 -1.29 1.65
N ARG A 171 -15.75 -2.34 1.04
CA ARG A 171 -16.91 -2.26 0.16
C ARG A 171 -18.19 -1.88 0.90
N GLN A 172 -18.35 -2.29 2.15
CA GLN A 172 -19.49 -1.90 2.98
C GLN A 172 -19.46 -0.40 3.33
N PHE A 173 -18.29 0.15 3.66
CA PHE A 173 -18.17 1.56 4.08
C PHE A 173 -17.98 2.53 2.92
N VAL A 174 -17.20 2.15 1.91
CA VAL A 174 -16.85 3.00 0.77
C VAL A 174 -16.90 2.15 -0.51
N PRO A 175 -18.12 1.85 -1.02
CA PRO A 175 -18.31 0.92 -2.14
C PRO A 175 -17.43 1.26 -3.35
N SER A 176 -17.40 2.51 -3.79
CA SER A 176 -16.69 2.96 -5.00
C SER A 176 -15.16 3.04 -4.86
N THR A 177 -14.57 2.61 -3.74
CA THR A 177 -13.16 2.88 -3.40
C THR A 177 -12.16 2.58 -4.52
N LEU A 178 -12.29 1.43 -5.20
CA LEU A 178 -11.35 1.06 -6.25
C LEU A 178 -11.35 2.08 -7.40
N ASN A 179 -12.51 2.64 -7.73
CA ASN A 179 -12.65 3.68 -8.75
C ASN A 179 -12.31 5.09 -8.22
N ASP A 180 -12.48 5.32 -6.92
CA ASP A 180 -12.09 6.57 -6.25
C ASP A 180 -10.57 6.73 -6.06
N CYS A 181 -9.80 5.67 -6.34
CA CYS A 181 -8.33 5.67 -6.37
C CYS A 181 -7.83 5.85 -7.82
N PRO A 182 -7.70 7.07 -8.36
CA PRO A 182 -7.36 7.30 -9.77
C PRO A 182 -5.96 6.81 -10.16
N SER A 183 -5.07 6.64 -9.18
CA SER A 183 -3.71 6.13 -9.36
C SER A 183 -3.62 4.60 -9.29
N LEU A 184 -4.70 3.92 -8.88
CA LEU A 184 -4.68 2.48 -8.62
C LEU A 184 -4.48 1.71 -9.92
N ARG A 185 -3.28 1.13 -10.05
CA ARG A 185 -2.88 0.31 -11.19
C ARG A 185 -2.85 -1.16 -10.86
N PHE A 186 -2.39 -1.54 -9.67
CA PHE A 186 -2.29 -2.92 -9.24
C PHE A 186 -3.27 -3.21 -8.11
N PHE A 187 -4.07 -4.24 -8.29
CA PHE A 187 -4.95 -4.75 -7.25
C PHE A 187 -4.83 -6.26 -7.15
N PHE A 188 -4.77 -6.78 -5.94
CA PHE A 188 -4.72 -8.22 -5.71
C PHE A 188 -5.05 -8.56 -4.27
N PHE A 189 -5.46 -9.81 -4.08
CA PHE A 189 -5.77 -10.37 -2.78
C PHE A 189 -4.58 -11.15 -2.23
N ASN A 190 -4.44 -11.14 -0.91
CA ASN A 190 -3.53 -12.03 -0.21
C ASN A 190 -3.91 -13.49 -0.53
N ARG A 191 -2.91 -14.38 -0.59
CA ARG A 191 -2.99 -15.80 -0.98
C ARG A 191 -4.01 -16.65 -0.21
N SER A 192 -4.59 -16.13 0.88
CA SER A 192 -5.52 -16.85 1.74
C SER A 192 -6.91 -17.04 1.14
N SER A 193 -7.26 -16.33 0.05
CA SER A 193 -8.57 -16.44 -0.56
C SER A 193 -8.59 -16.92 -2.00
N CYS A 194 -9.42 -17.93 -2.21
CA CYS A 194 -9.73 -18.48 -3.52
C CYS A 194 -11.00 -17.80 -4.05
N ASP A 195 -11.05 -17.57 -5.37
CA ASP A 195 -12.27 -17.38 -6.16
C ASP A 195 -12.80 -15.96 -6.39
N LEU A 196 -11.97 -14.92 -6.23
CA LEU A 196 -12.28 -13.58 -6.72
C LEU A 196 -11.91 -13.43 -8.20
N PHE A 197 -12.68 -14.08 -9.07
CA PHE A 197 -12.74 -13.74 -10.50
C PHE A 197 -13.90 -12.79 -10.76
N VAL A 198 -13.75 -11.87 -11.71
CA VAL A 198 -14.74 -10.84 -12.03
C VAL A 198 -16.14 -11.39 -12.34
N GLU A 199 -17.15 -10.56 -12.11
CA GLU A 199 -18.56 -10.86 -12.37
C GLU A 199 -19.22 -9.69 -13.12
N PHE A 200 -20.20 -10.02 -13.96
CA PHE A 200 -20.94 -9.04 -14.77
C PHE A 200 -22.43 -9.05 -14.39
N PRO A 201 -23.14 -7.91 -14.49
CA PRO A 201 -22.70 -6.62 -15.02
C PRO A 201 -21.73 -5.88 -14.09
N CYS A 202 -20.89 -5.01 -14.66
CA CYS A 202 -19.94 -4.20 -13.91
C CYS A 202 -20.67 -3.13 -13.07
N ASP A 203 -20.56 -3.23 -11.75
CA ASP A 203 -21.17 -2.29 -10.80
C ASP A 203 -20.33 -2.21 -9.52
N ASP A 204 -20.35 -1.07 -8.86
CA ASP A 204 -19.65 -0.80 -7.60
C ASP A 204 -20.57 -0.11 -6.58
N ASN A 205 -21.89 -0.14 -6.79
CA ASN A 205 -22.85 0.28 -5.77
C ASN A 205 -22.82 -0.63 -4.53
N ALA A 206 -23.46 -0.23 -3.43
CA ALA A 206 -23.43 -0.99 -2.17
C ALA A 206 -24.09 -2.38 -2.24
N ALA A 207 -24.93 -2.65 -3.24
CA ALA A 207 -25.56 -3.95 -3.46
C ALA A 207 -24.76 -4.87 -4.41
N ALA A 208 -23.75 -4.33 -5.09
CA ALA A 208 -22.92 -5.08 -6.03
C ALA A 208 -21.92 -5.98 -5.30
N SER A 209 -21.68 -7.16 -5.86
CA SER A 209 -20.67 -8.08 -5.33
C SER A 209 -19.26 -7.50 -5.47
N ASP A 210 -18.34 -7.99 -4.65
CA ASP A 210 -16.90 -7.71 -4.75
C ASP A 210 -16.35 -7.97 -6.15
N ARG A 211 -16.82 -9.05 -6.78
CA ARG A 211 -16.44 -9.43 -8.14
C ARG A 211 -16.94 -8.44 -9.19
N GLN A 212 -18.14 -7.88 -9.01
CA GLN A 212 -18.67 -6.82 -9.86
C GLN A 212 -17.90 -5.51 -9.68
N ALA A 213 -17.50 -5.17 -8.46
CA ALA A 213 -16.73 -3.96 -8.18
C ALA A 213 -15.33 -4.02 -8.80
N VAL A 214 -14.67 -5.18 -8.72
CA VAL A 214 -13.40 -5.42 -9.42
C VAL A 214 -13.58 -5.35 -10.94
N ALA A 215 -14.69 -5.90 -11.48
CA ALA A 215 -15.01 -5.78 -12.90
C ALA A 215 -15.20 -4.31 -13.32
N LYS A 216 -15.94 -3.53 -12.52
CA LYS A 216 -16.14 -2.09 -12.73
C LYS A 216 -14.82 -1.33 -12.74
N TRP A 217 -13.93 -1.61 -11.78
CA TRP A 217 -12.61 -1.02 -11.76
C TRP A 217 -11.78 -1.41 -12.99
N LEU A 218 -11.73 -2.69 -13.38
CA LEU A 218 -10.99 -3.14 -14.56
C LEU A 218 -11.51 -2.52 -15.86
N PHE A 219 -12.83 -2.37 -16.00
CA PHE A 219 -13.48 -1.81 -17.19
C PHE A 219 -13.58 -0.28 -17.20
N THR A 220 -13.01 0.39 -16.20
CA THR A 220 -12.89 1.85 -16.18
C THR A 220 -11.50 2.26 -16.70
N PRO A 221 -11.38 3.16 -17.70
CA PRO A 221 -10.09 3.59 -18.22
C PRO A 221 -9.20 4.25 -17.15
N LEU A 222 -7.90 4.01 -17.23
CA LEU A 222 -6.90 4.70 -16.43
C LEU A 222 -6.32 5.89 -17.23
N GLN A 223 -6.15 7.06 -16.60
CA GLN A 223 -5.84 8.35 -17.27
C GLN A 223 -4.60 8.35 -18.19
N ASN A 224 -3.70 7.36 -18.11
CA ASN A 224 -2.43 7.33 -18.84
C ASN A 224 -2.30 6.18 -19.85
N ASN A 225 -3.39 5.49 -20.20
CA ASN A 225 -3.40 4.33 -21.12
C ASN A 225 -2.44 3.20 -20.73
N VAL A 226 -1.95 3.16 -19.48
CA VAL A 226 -1.22 2.02 -18.95
C VAL A 226 -2.20 0.95 -18.49
N PRO A 227 -1.89 -0.34 -18.61
CA PRO A 227 -2.80 -1.39 -18.21
C PRO A 227 -2.97 -1.41 -16.69
N LYS A 228 -4.22 -1.54 -16.23
CA LYS A 228 -4.53 -2.03 -14.88
C LYS A 228 -4.08 -3.48 -14.77
N MET A 229 -3.62 -3.88 -13.59
CA MET A 229 -3.11 -5.20 -13.32
C MET A 229 -3.88 -5.80 -12.15
N PHE A 230 -4.60 -6.87 -12.43
CA PHE A 230 -5.31 -7.63 -11.42
C PHE A 230 -4.66 -9.00 -11.27
N LYS A 231 -4.40 -9.45 -10.05
CA LYS A 231 -3.96 -10.82 -9.81
C LYS A 231 -4.98 -11.56 -8.96
N CYS A 232 -5.39 -12.73 -9.44
CA CYS A 232 -6.33 -13.61 -8.75
C CYS A 232 -5.80 -15.04 -8.70
N TYR A 233 -6.12 -15.73 -7.62
CA TYR A 233 -5.92 -17.17 -7.46
C TYR A 233 -7.28 -17.86 -7.61
N LEU A 234 -7.33 -18.90 -8.43
CA LEU A 234 -8.53 -19.68 -8.68
C LEU A 234 -8.32 -21.10 -8.17
N ASP A 235 -9.26 -21.56 -7.36
CA ASP A 235 -9.41 -22.96 -6.95
C ASP A 235 -10.77 -23.47 -7.42
N MET A 236 -11.07 -23.24 -8.70
CA MET A 236 -12.37 -23.56 -9.30
C MET A 236 -12.31 -24.78 -10.21
N ASP A 237 -13.44 -25.47 -10.32
CA ASP A 237 -13.67 -26.46 -11.37
C ASP A 237 -13.80 -25.81 -12.77
N TYR A 238 -13.65 -26.64 -13.80
CA TYR A 238 -13.62 -26.22 -15.20
C TYR A 238 -14.90 -25.49 -15.67
N VAL A 239 -16.06 -25.94 -15.20
CA VAL A 239 -17.38 -25.44 -15.62
C VAL A 239 -17.58 -23.99 -15.16
N ASN A 240 -17.14 -23.67 -13.94
CA ASN A 240 -17.23 -22.32 -13.41
C ASN A 240 -16.30 -21.34 -14.13
N LEU A 241 -15.09 -21.75 -14.52
CA LEU A 241 -14.18 -20.89 -15.29
C LEU A 241 -14.74 -20.56 -16.67
N THR A 242 -15.21 -21.58 -17.41
CA THR A 242 -15.73 -21.40 -18.77
C THR A 242 -16.89 -20.41 -18.79
N SER A 243 -17.83 -20.55 -17.86
CA SER A 243 -18.98 -19.66 -17.72
C SER A 243 -18.55 -18.21 -17.44
N LYS A 244 -17.56 -18.01 -16.57
CA LYS A 244 -17.01 -16.68 -16.28
C LYS A 244 -16.26 -16.07 -17.47
N LEU A 245 -15.53 -16.88 -18.25
CA LEU A 245 -14.85 -16.44 -19.46
C LEU A 245 -15.86 -16.06 -20.56
N GLU A 246 -16.93 -16.81 -20.75
CA GLU A 246 -17.98 -16.46 -21.73
C GLU A 246 -18.68 -15.13 -21.38
N ALA A 247 -19.00 -14.92 -20.11
CA ALA A 247 -19.51 -13.62 -19.64
C ALA A 247 -18.51 -12.49 -19.92
N PHE A 248 -17.22 -12.74 -19.72
CA PHE A 248 -16.16 -11.78 -20.03
C PHE A 248 -16.07 -11.46 -21.53
N LYS A 249 -16.13 -12.49 -22.39
CA LYS A 249 -16.13 -12.32 -23.85
C LYS A 249 -17.34 -11.50 -24.31
N ALA A 250 -18.52 -11.77 -23.75
CA ALA A 250 -19.73 -11.01 -24.05
C ALA A 250 -19.61 -9.53 -23.62
N ALA A 251 -19.06 -9.26 -22.43
CA ALA A 251 -18.80 -7.91 -21.96
C ALA A 251 -17.76 -7.17 -22.82
N PHE A 252 -16.73 -7.87 -23.31
CA PHE A 252 -15.76 -7.31 -24.24
C PHE A 252 -16.37 -7.00 -25.61
N ALA A 253 -17.19 -7.89 -26.16
CA ALA A 253 -17.84 -7.71 -27.46
C ALA A 253 -18.84 -6.54 -27.47
N SER A 254 -19.48 -6.29 -26.33
CA SER A 254 -20.45 -5.19 -26.14
C SER A 254 -19.82 -3.87 -25.71
N ALA A 255 -18.51 -3.84 -25.42
CA ALA A 255 -17.84 -2.63 -24.98
C ALA A 255 -17.80 -1.56 -26.09
N SER A 256 -18.07 -0.31 -25.71
CA SER A 256 -18.06 0.85 -26.60
C SER A 256 -16.88 1.81 -26.36
N SER A 257 -16.12 1.60 -25.29
CA SER A 257 -14.94 2.38 -24.94
C SER A 257 -13.71 1.49 -24.76
N PRO A 258 -12.52 1.97 -25.18
CA PRO A 258 -11.29 1.23 -25.00
C PRO A 258 -10.81 1.24 -23.54
N VAL A 259 -10.21 0.14 -23.10
CA VAL A 259 -9.60 -0.06 -21.80
C VAL A 259 -8.42 -1.04 -21.90
N ASN A 260 -7.36 -0.75 -21.17
CA ASN A 260 -6.18 -1.61 -21.08
C ASN A 260 -6.12 -2.30 -19.72
N PHE A 261 -6.02 -3.62 -19.70
CA PHE A 261 -5.70 -4.36 -18.49
C PHE A 261 -5.00 -5.69 -18.78
N ILE A 262 -4.35 -6.20 -17.74
CA ILE A 262 -3.77 -7.54 -17.67
C ILE A 262 -4.29 -8.19 -16.39
N VAL A 263 -4.97 -9.32 -16.51
CA VAL A 263 -5.35 -10.17 -15.38
C VAL A 263 -4.41 -11.37 -15.33
N SER A 264 -3.66 -11.48 -14.24
CA SER A 264 -2.78 -12.60 -13.93
C SER A 264 -3.55 -13.65 -13.12
N ILE A 265 -3.87 -14.78 -13.76
CA ILE A 265 -4.68 -15.84 -13.20
C ILE A 265 -3.77 -17.00 -12.78
N TRP A 266 -3.79 -17.35 -11.51
CA TRP A 266 -3.03 -18.47 -10.94
C TRP A 266 -3.97 -19.60 -10.50
N PHE A 267 -3.76 -20.80 -11.03
CA PHE A 267 -4.50 -21.99 -10.61
C PHE A 267 -3.81 -22.68 -9.44
N MET A 268 -4.58 -22.98 -8.39
CA MET A 268 -4.04 -23.65 -7.20
C MET A 268 -3.83 -25.15 -7.41
N SER A 269 -4.71 -25.78 -8.18
CA SER A 269 -4.64 -27.18 -8.59
C SER A 269 -4.12 -27.33 -10.04
N SER A 270 -3.70 -28.54 -10.41
CA SER A 270 -3.32 -28.84 -11.80
C SER A 270 -4.56 -28.77 -12.68
N PHE A 271 -4.55 -27.83 -13.61
CA PHE A 271 -5.59 -27.64 -14.60
C PHE A 271 -5.22 -28.43 -15.86
N ASP A 272 -5.91 -29.54 -16.12
CA ASP A 272 -5.69 -30.38 -17.29
C ASP A 272 -6.92 -30.31 -18.19
N ASP A 273 -7.00 -29.20 -18.94
CA ASP A 273 -7.90 -29.14 -20.09
C ASP A 273 -7.18 -28.47 -21.26
N SER A 274 -7.41 -29.04 -22.44
CA SER A 274 -6.69 -28.77 -23.69
C SER A 274 -7.13 -27.47 -24.38
N ASP A 275 -8.26 -26.88 -23.96
CA ASP A 275 -8.87 -25.72 -24.61
C ASP A 275 -9.02 -24.51 -23.66
N VAL A 276 -7.98 -23.69 -23.43
CA VAL A 276 -8.23 -22.34 -22.85
C VAL A 276 -7.19 -21.24 -23.18
N PRO A 277 -6.58 -21.23 -24.38
CA PRO A 277 -6.19 -19.95 -24.98
C PRO A 277 -7.22 -19.47 -26.01
N PHE A 278 -7.43 -18.17 -26.10
CA PHE A 278 -8.24 -17.58 -27.17
C PHE A 278 -7.73 -16.19 -27.52
N ALA A 279 -8.14 -15.70 -28.69
CA ALA A 279 -7.97 -14.31 -29.11
C ALA A 279 -9.25 -13.84 -29.79
N LEU A 280 -9.77 -12.69 -29.36
CA LEU A 280 -10.93 -12.03 -29.93
C LEU A 280 -10.57 -10.60 -30.27
N THR A 281 -11.18 -10.04 -31.31
CA THR A 281 -11.08 -8.62 -31.64
C THR A 281 -12.41 -7.92 -31.43
N ASN A 282 -12.35 -6.67 -31.00
CA ASN A 282 -13.47 -5.75 -31.03
C ASN A 282 -13.09 -4.63 -32.00
N GLU A 283 -13.69 -4.66 -33.21
CA GLU A 283 -13.40 -3.68 -34.26
C GLU A 283 -13.88 -2.27 -33.91
N LEU A 284 -14.91 -2.13 -33.08
CA LEU A 284 -15.45 -0.85 -32.64
C LEU A 284 -14.46 -0.12 -31.72
N THR A 285 -13.89 -0.81 -30.73
CA THR A 285 -12.90 -0.22 -29.81
C THR A 285 -11.47 -0.32 -30.35
N ARG A 286 -11.24 -1.08 -31.43
CA ARG A 286 -9.92 -1.39 -32.02
C ARG A 286 -8.99 -2.11 -31.03
N GLU A 287 -9.58 -3.01 -30.25
CA GLU A 287 -8.91 -3.78 -29.21
C GLU A 287 -8.95 -5.28 -29.48
N GLN A 288 -8.08 -6.01 -28.79
CA GLN A 288 -8.10 -7.45 -28.70
C GLN A 288 -8.19 -7.89 -27.24
N LEU A 289 -8.89 -9.01 -27.02
CA LEU A 289 -8.92 -9.74 -25.77
C LEU A 289 -8.28 -11.11 -26.00
N THR A 290 -7.19 -11.39 -25.29
CA THR A 290 -6.46 -12.66 -25.42
C THR A 290 -6.32 -13.32 -24.07
N LEU A 291 -6.59 -14.63 -24.01
CA LEU A 291 -6.16 -15.47 -22.90
C LEU A 291 -5.01 -16.34 -23.38
N LYS A 292 -3.88 -16.31 -22.68
CA LYS A 292 -2.70 -17.12 -23.02
C LYS A 292 -2.07 -17.76 -21.79
N ARG A 293 -1.59 -18.99 -21.96
CA ARG A 293 -0.81 -19.71 -20.94
C ARG A 293 0.63 -19.21 -20.95
N THR A 294 1.25 -19.09 -19.78
CA THR A 294 2.68 -18.75 -19.67
C THR A 294 3.56 -20.00 -19.66
N SER A 295 4.88 -19.83 -19.46
CA SER A 295 5.81 -20.95 -19.28
C SER A 295 5.49 -21.78 -18.02
N ASN A 296 4.80 -21.20 -17.04
CA ASN A 296 4.28 -21.93 -15.90
C ASN A 296 2.88 -22.48 -16.24
N SER A 297 2.72 -23.80 -16.16
CA SER A 297 1.48 -24.49 -16.53
C SER A 297 0.25 -24.08 -15.73
N ARG A 298 0.43 -23.49 -14.54
CA ARG A 298 -0.64 -23.01 -13.67
C ARG A 298 -0.92 -21.51 -13.79
N HIS A 299 -0.27 -20.82 -14.72
CA HIS A 299 -0.36 -19.36 -14.82
C HIS A 299 -0.79 -18.90 -16.22
N PHE A 300 -1.84 -18.08 -16.24
CA PHE A 300 -2.43 -17.53 -17.44
C PHE A 300 -2.51 -16.00 -17.36
N LEU A 301 -2.46 -15.37 -18.52
CA LEU A 301 -2.66 -13.93 -18.69
C LEU A 301 -3.89 -13.70 -19.56
N LEU A 302 -4.89 -13.03 -19.00
CA LEU A 302 -6.01 -12.46 -19.76
C LEU A 302 -5.72 -10.99 -20.02
N ILE A 303 -5.57 -10.61 -21.27
CA ILE A 303 -5.05 -9.32 -21.69
C ILE A 303 -6.08 -8.64 -22.59
N ARG A 304 -6.51 -7.44 -22.22
CA ARG A 304 -7.25 -6.53 -23.11
C ARG A 304 -6.36 -5.36 -23.48
N CYS A 305 -6.16 -5.15 -24.77
CA CYS A 305 -5.19 -4.19 -25.29
C CYS A 305 -5.55 -3.69 -26.69
N PRO A 306 -4.95 -2.59 -27.19
CA PRO A 306 -5.15 -2.16 -28.57
C PRO A 306 -4.59 -3.19 -29.55
N ILE A 307 -5.24 -3.35 -30.71
CA ILE A 307 -4.76 -4.22 -31.80
C ILE A 307 -3.39 -3.74 -32.29
N SER A 308 -3.23 -2.42 -32.47
CA SER A 308 -1.96 -1.79 -32.80
C SER A 308 -1.28 -1.31 -31.53
N ARG A 309 -0.24 -2.03 -31.09
CA ARG A 309 0.46 -1.74 -29.85
C ARG A 309 1.97 -1.89 -29.97
N ASP A 310 2.71 -1.21 -29.08
CA ASP A 310 4.15 -1.39 -28.93
C ASP A 310 4.41 -2.70 -28.19
N GLU A 311 4.76 -3.76 -28.93
CA GLU A 311 5.02 -5.08 -28.35
C GLU A 311 6.14 -5.05 -27.30
N SER A 312 7.18 -4.23 -27.48
CA SER A 312 8.27 -4.13 -26.49
C SER A 312 7.78 -3.55 -25.15
N LYS A 313 6.84 -2.61 -25.21
CA LYS A 313 6.20 -2.04 -24.02
C LYS A 313 5.26 -3.05 -23.36
N TRP A 314 4.47 -3.76 -24.14
CA TRP A 314 3.51 -4.75 -23.64
C TRP A 314 4.20 -5.98 -23.03
N THR A 315 5.28 -6.48 -23.64
CA THR A 315 6.07 -7.57 -23.04
C THR A 315 6.55 -7.19 -21.64
N LYS A 316 7.03 -5.97 -21.43
CA LYS A 316 7.43 -5.49 -20.10
C LYS A 316 6.27 -5.45 -19.10
N TRP A 317 5.08 -5.06 -19.55
CA TRP A 317 3.89 -5.04 -18.69
C TRP A 317 3.37 -6.44 -18.38
N GLU A 318 3.47 -7.38 -19.32
CA GLU A 318 3.13 -8.78 -19.08
C GLU A 318 4.12 -9.44 -18.10
N GLU A 319 5.42 -9.14 -18.22
CA GLU A 319 6.44 -9.53 -17.23
C GLU A 319 6.18 -8.90 -15.87
N GLU A 320 5.79 -7.61 -15.83
CA GLU A 320 5.45 -6.87 -14.61
C GLU A 320 4.24 -7.51 -13.90
N ALA A 321 3.22 -7.93 -14.64
CA ALA A 321 2.07 -8.65 -14.09
C ALA A 321 2.44 -10.00 -13.46
N PHE A 322 3.43 -10.70 -14.03
CA PHE A 322 3.91 -11.98 -13.51
C PHE A 322 4.80 -11.81 -12.27
N ASN A 323 5.72 -10.87 -12.33
CA ASN A 323 6.81 -10.71 -11.37
C ASN A 323 6.62 -9.53 -10.41
N TRP A 324 5.42 -9.00 -10.22
CA TRP A 324 5.21 -7.76 -9.45
C TRP A 324 5.90 -7.75 -8.06
N GLN A 325 6.01 -8.91 -7.40
CA GLN A 325 6.67 -9.08 -6.09
C GLN A 325 8.19 -8.83 -6.11
N THR A 326 8.83 -8.89 -7.28
CA THR A 326 10.28 -8.69 -7.43
C THR A 326 10.64 -7.26 -7.87
N TYR A 327 9.64 -6.40 -8.12
CA TYR A 327 9.87 -4.98 -8.39
C TYR A 327 10.23 -4.24 -7.08
N ASP A 328 11.17 -3.29 -7.15
CA ASP A 328 11.55 -2.40 -6.02
C ASP A 328 10.37 -1.47 -5.69
N LEU A 329 9.39 -1.99 -4.94
CA LEU A 329 8.22 -1.27 -4.47
C LEU A 329 8.64 -0.28 -3.38
N ARG A 330 9.06 0.91 -3.80
CA ARG A 330 9.23 2.06 -2.91
C ARG A 330 7.88 2.58 -2.43
N ASN A 331 7.89 3.33 -1.35
CA ASN A 331 6.72 3.90 -0.71
C ASN A 331 5.71 2.83 -0.27
N GLN A 332 6.20 1.68 0.18
CA GLN A 332 5.34 0.62 0.67
C GLN A 332 4.95 0.85 2.14
N ILE A 333 3.65 0.77 2.41
CA ILE A 333 3.08 0.78 3.75
C ILE A 333 2.41 -0.57 3.95
N GLN A 334 2.85 -1.31 4.96
CA GLN A 334 2.26 -2.57 5.36
C GLN A 334 1.62 -2.42 6.73
N PHE A 335 0.35 -2.80 6.84
CA PHE A 335 -0.32 -3.06 8.11
C PHE A 335 -0.36 -4.58 8.33
N SER A 336 0.20 -5.05 9.43
CA SER A 336 0.18 -6.46 9.83
C SER A 336 -0.30 -6.55 11.27
N ILE A 337 -1.62 -6.37 11.44
CA ILE A 337 -2.27 -6.28 12.74
C ILE A 337 -3.24 -7.45 12.82
N ILE A 338 -2.83 -8.44 13.58
CA ILE A 338 -3.41 -9.76 13.67
C ILE A 338 -4.41 -9.81 14.84
N ASN A 339 -4.12 -9.10 15.94
CA ASN A 339 -4.89 -9.19 17.17
C ASN A 339 -5.38 -7.83 17.67
N GLU A 340 -6.50 -7.81 18.40
CA GLU A 340 -7.03 -6.58 19.00
C GLU A 340 -6.09 -5.96 20.04
N ASP A 341 -5.25 -6.77 20.72
CA ASP A 341 -4.26 -6.26 21.69
C ASP A 341 -3.09 -5.51 21.02
N GLU A 342 -3.00 -5.56 19.69
CA GLU A 342 -2.10 -4.74 18.88
C GLU A 342 -2.70 -3.37 18.55
N ILE A 343 -3.88 -3.07 19.11
CA ILE A 343 -4.48 -1.75 19.10
C ILE A 343 -4.46 -1.21 20.54
N GLY A 344 -4.02 0.03 20.69
CA GLY A 344 -3.94 0.69 21.99
C GLY A 344 -5.31 0.84 22.65
N ASP A 345 -5.32 0.71 23.98
CA ASP A 345 -6.52 0.74 24.81
C ASP A 345 -7.42 1.96 24.47
N GLY A 346 -8.72 1.71 24.33
CA GLY A 346 -9.73 2.75 24.10
C GLY A 346 -9.88 3.24 22.65
N LEU A 347 -9.15 2.67 21.68
CA LEU A 347 -9.32 3.01 20.26
C LEU A 347 -10.50 2.30 19.57
N ILE A 348 -10.82 1.07 19.98
CA ILE A 348 -11.95 0.29 19.41
C ILE A 348 -13.21 0.44 20.27
N ASP A 349 -13.06 0.57 21.59
CA ASP A 349 -14.18 0.69 22.54
C ASP A 349 -14.81 2.08 22.60
N ALA A 350 -14.23 3.06 21.92
CA ALA A 350 -14.82 4.39 21.75
C ALA A 350 -15.98 4.32 20.75
N THR A 351 -17.10 3.75 21.18
CA THR A 351 -18.38 3.88 20.48
C THR A 351 -18.62 5.35 20.10
N PRO A 352 -19.06 5.66 18.87
CA PRO A 352 -19.51 6.99 18.55
C PRO A 352 -20.67 7.30 19.50
N GLY A 353 -20.51 8.31 20.36
CA GLY A 353 -21.62 8.86 21.10
C GLY A 353 -22.75 9.20 20.12
N PRO A 354 -24.03 9.04 20.52
CA PRO A 354 -25.16 9.19 19.63
C PRO A 354 -25.05 10.52 18.89
N SER A 355 -24.98 10.42 17.56
CA SER A 355 -24.92 11.56 16.65
C SER A 355 -26.04 12.54 16.99
N ASP A 356 -25.69 13.73 17.45
CA ASP A 356 -26.60 14.87 17.58
C ASP A 356 -27.04 15.31 16.17
N GLN A 357 -27.96 14.54 15.59
CA GLN A 357 -28.82 14.96 14.49
C GLN A 357 -30.26 14.72 14.92
N GLN A 358 -30.80 15.66 15.69
CA GLN A 358 -32.20 16.13 15.58
C GLN A 358 -32.46 17.26 16.60
N LYS A 359 -31.91 18.45 16.34
CA LYS A 359 -32.51 19.72 16.77
C LYS A 359 -32.24 20.83 15.76
N LYS A 360 -32.94 20.78 14.62
CA LYS A 360 -33.83 21.84 14.12
C LYS A 360 -34.35 21.51 12.73
#